data_AF-A0A7R9IQ03-F1
#
_entry.id   AF-A0A7R9IQ03-F1
#
_cell.length_a   1.000
_cell.length_b   1.000
_cell.length_c   1.000
_cell.angle_alpha   90.00
_cell.angle_beta   90.00
_cell.angle_gamma   90.00
#
_symmetry.space_group_name_H-M   'P 1'
#
loop_
_entity.id
_entity.type
_entity.pdbx_description
1 polymer ?
#
loop_
_entity_poly.entity_id
_entity_poly.type
_entity_poly.pdbx_seq_one_letter_code
_entity_poly.pdbx_strand_id
1 'polypeptide(L)'
;MNTCMGFFFPWLLSMSLTGGLQTPISSLPPLATSSPPPADRLREVYAWKQVDFAFPSPEIRQYAISSGSFVPKDNLPLGLEVWNSRIFVTLPPLEVWHPRNPGHNP
;
A
#
# COMPACT_ATOMS: atom_id res chain seq x y z
N MET A 1 45.88 41.88 43.88
CA MET A 1 45.53 42.23 42.49
C MET A 1 45.47 40.90 41.72
N ASN A 2 44.56 40.00 42.08
CA ASN A 2 43.11 39.91 41.82
C ASN A 2 42.83 39.12 40.54
N THR A 3 42.24 37.97 40.80
CA THR A 3 42.16 36.73 40.05
C THR A 3 40.99 36.71 39.07
N CYS A 4 41.17 35.95 37.99
CA CYS A 4 40.16 35.49 37.06
C CYS A 4 38.93 34.89 37.76
N MET A 5 37.73 35.36 37.44
CA MET A 5 36.50 34.57 37.19
C MET A 5 35.26 35.48 37.21
N GLY A 6 34.58 35.55 36.08
CA GLY A 6 33.22 36.09 35.90
C GLY A 6 32.89 35.88 34.43
N PHE A 7 31.79 35.27 33.98
CA PHE A 7 30.49 35.05 34.58
C PHE A 7 29.87 33.80 33.90
N PHE A 8 29.64 32.72 34.65
CA PHE A 8 28.72 31.63 34.25
C PHE A 8 27.64 31.44 35.34
N PHE A 9 27.13 32.55 35.87
CA PHE A 9 26.07 32.57 36.88
C PHE A 9 24.78 33.15 36.27
N PRO A 10 24.11 32.39 35.39
CA PRO A 10 22.67 32.31 35.55
C PRO A 10 22.10 30.93 35.13
N TRP A 11 22.55 29.82 35.69
CA TRP A 11 21.90 28.50 35.45
C TRP A 11 22.05 27.47 36.59
N LEU A 12 22.36 27.91 37.82
CA LEU A 12 22.49 27.01 38.99
C LEU A 12 21.55 27.34 40.16
N LEU A 13 20.75 28.41 40.08
CA LEU A 13 19.72 28.71 41.07
C LEU A 13 18.33 28.16 40.72
N SER A 14 18.23 27.27 39.71
CA SER A 14 16.97 26.62 39.31
C SER A 14 16.89 25.13 39.66
N MET A 15 17.92 24.54 40.27
CA MET A 15 18.02 23.09 40.53
C MET A 15 18.01 22.74 42.04
N SER A 16 17.34 23.54 42.88
CA SER A 16 17.14 23.19 44.30
C SER A 16 15.68 23.10 44.71
N LEU A 17 14.74 23.10 43.77
CA LEU A 17 13.32 22.89 44.03
C LEU A 17 12.79 21.61 43.38
N THR A 18 13.53 20.50 43.50
CA THR A 18 13.00 19.15 43.23
C THR A 18 13.68 18.13 44.13
N GLY A 19 13.85 18.48 45.41
CA GLY A 19 14.24 17.54 46.45
C GLY A 19 13.01 16.86 47.05
N GLY A 20 12.77 15.60 46.71
CA GLY A 20 11.97 14.69 47.55
C GLY A 20 10.73 14.07 46.90
N LEU A 21 10.92 12.94 46.20
CA LEU A 21 10.05 11.75 46.23
C LEU A 21 10.74 10.67 45.39
N GLN A 22 11.69 9.98 46.00
CA GLN A 22 12.29 8.76 45.45
C GLN A 22 11.24 7.64 45.56
N THR A 23 10.58 7.28 44.46
CA THR A 23 10.03 5.93 44.32
C THR A 23 11.15 5.05 43.74
N PRO A 24 11.42 3.86 44.31
CA PRO A 24 12.40 2.95 43.72
C PRO A 24 11.88 2.46 42.37
N ILE A 25 12.60 2.77 41.30
CA ILE A 25 12.39 2.20 39.96
C ILE A 25 12.87 0.74 40.02
N SER A 26 12.02 -0.15 40.53
CA SER A 26 12.25 -1.60 40.49
C SER A 26 11.03 -2.36 39.99
N SER A 27 10.17 -1.72 39.19
CA SER A 27 9.03 -2.37 38.53
C SER A 27 8.85 -1.95 37.07
N LEU A 28 9.95 -1.70 36.34
CA LEU A 28 9.86 -1.68 34.88
C LEU A 28 9.58 -3.12 34.43
N PRO A 29 8.43 -3.42 33.80
CA PRO A 29 8.29 -4.70 33.12
C PRO A 29 9.40 -4.79 32.07
N PRO A 30 9.97 -5.99 31.80
CA PRO A 30 10.94 -6.14 30.73
C PRO A 30 10.34 -5.54 29.47
N LEU A 31 11.15 -4.76 28.73
CA LEU A 31 10.78 -4.23 27.43
C LEU A 31 10.17 -5.38 26.64
N ALA A 32 8.83 -5.37 26.53
CA ALA A 32 8.16 -6.28 25.66
C ALA A 32 8.75 -5.96 24.30
N THR A 33 9.59 -6.86 23.78
CA THR A 33 9.73 -7.00 22.34
C THR A 33 8.34 -7.39 21.88
N SER A 34 7.44 -6.41 21.81
CA SER A 34 6.26 -6.52 20.99
C SER A 34 6.87 -6.78 19.63
N SER A 35 6.71 -8.02 19.17
CA SER A 35 6.68 -8.28 17.74
C SER A 35 6.01 -7.06 17.11
N PRO A 36 6.61 -6.42 16.08
CA PRO A 36 5.86 -5.43 15.34
C PRO A 36 4.47 -6.04 15.08
N PRO A 37 3.38 -5.29 15.34
CA PRO A 37 2.03 -5.82 15.13
C PRO A 37 2.04 -6.48 13.77
N PRO A 38 1.48 -7.70 13.62
CA PRO A 38 1.58 -8.47 12.39
C PRO A 38 1.31 -7.51 11.24
N ALA A 39 2.31 -7.32 10.36
CA ALA A 39 2.18 -6.43 9.22
C ALA A 39 0.83 -6.75 8.59
N ASP A 40 -0.06 -5.75 8.57
CA ASP A 40 -1.49 -5.97 8.32
C ASP A 40 -1.61 -6.74 7.01
N ARG A 41 -1.93 -8.04 7.13
CA ARG A 41 -1.72 -8.96 6.01
C ARG A 41 -2.83 -8.68 5.03
N LEU A 42 -2.46 -8.34 3.80
CA LEU A 42 -3.43 -8.25 2.71
C LEU A 42 -4.18 -9.58 2.64
N ARG A 43 -5.48 -9.51 2.88
CA ARG A 43 -6.39 -10.65 2.74
C ARG A 43 -6.86 -10.70 1.31
N GLU A 44 -6.59 -11.81 0.65
CA GLU A 44 -7.19 -12.09 -0.65
C GLU A 44 -8.71 -12.16 -0.53
N VAL A 45 -9.41 -11.36 -1.33
CA VAL A 45 -10.88 -11.37 -1.40
C VAL A 45 -11.33 -12.06 -2.67
N TYR A 46 -10.60 -11.84 -3.77
CA TYR A 46 -10.86 -12.44 -5.08
C TYR A 46 -9.54 -12.73 -5.79
N ALA A 47 -9.52 -13.83 -6.54
CA ALA A 47 -8.46 -14.14 -7.49
C ALA A 47 -9.06 -14.70 -8.77
N TRP A 48 -8.43 -14.35 -9.88
CA TRP A 48 -8.83 -14.78 -11.21
C TRP A 48 -7.61 -15.24 -11.99
N LYS A 49 -7.74 -16.37 -12.67
CA LYS A 49 -6.77 -16.80 -13.68
C LYS A 49 -6.97 -16.05 -15.01
N GLN A 50 -8.20 -15.63 -15.29
CA GLN A 50 -8.60 -14.96 -16.52
C GLN A 50 -9.86 -14.13 -16.26
N VAL A 51 -9.98 -13.01 -16.96
CA VAL A 51 -11.18 -12.15 -16.94
C VAL A 51 -12.05 -12.47 -18.16
N ASP A 52 -13.33 -12.76 -17.92
CA ASP A 52 -14.34 -13.01 -18.96
C ASP A 52 -15.58 -12.15 -18.67
N PHE A 53 -16.39 -11.93 -19.70
CA PHE A 53 -17.60 -11.12 -19.64
C PHE A 53 -18.84 -11.99 -19.68
N ALA A 54 -19.91 -11.53 -19.03
CA ALA A 54 -21.21 -12.17 -19.10
C ALA A 54 -21.90 -11.82 -20.42
N PHE A 55 -21.66 -12.63 -21.46
CA PHE A 55 -22.35 -12.49 -22.74
C PHE A 55 -23.83 -12.93 -22.64
N PRO A 56 -24.75 -12.34 -23.42
CA PRO A 56 -26.17 -12.72 -23.39
C PRO A 56 -26.43 -14.16 -23.84
N SER A 57 -25.57 -14.70 -24.72
CA SER A 57 -25.62 -16.08 -25.18
C SER A 57 -24.23 -16.61 -25.55
N PRO A 58 -24.02 -17.93 -25.53
CA PRO A 58 -22.73 -18.53 -25.90
C PRO A 58 -22.41 -18.32 -27.39
N GLU A 59 -23.41 -18.23 -28.27
CA GLU A 59 -23.22 -17.96 -29.70
C GLU A 59 -22.62 -16.56 -29.91
N ILE A 60 -23.10 -15.56 -29.16
CA ILE A 60 -22.57 -14.18 -29.23
C ILE A 60 -21.12 -14.14 -28.76
N ARG A 61 -20.80 -14.87 -27.69
CA ARG A 61 -19.41 -15.00 -27.21
C ARG A 61 -18.52 -15.63 -28.27
N GLN A 62 -18.98 -16.72 -28.89
CA GLN A 62 -18.21 -17.42 -29.92
C GLN A 62 -18.00 -16.55 -31.16
N TYR A 63 -19.02 -15.79 -31.55
CA TYR A 63 -18.93 -14.81 -32.63
C TYR A 63 -17.93 -13.70 -32.32
N ALA A 64 -17.94 -13.15 -31.09
CA ALA A 64 -16.98 -12.12 -30.67
C ALA A 64 -15.53 -12.63 -30.66
N ILE A 65 -15.34 -13.91 -30.31
CA ILE A 65 -14.03 -14.57 -30.38
C ILE A 65 -13.60 -14.78 -31.83
N SER A 66 -14.50 -15.27 -32.69
CA SER A 66 -14.17 -15.54 -34.10
C SER A 66 -13.94 -14.26 -34.91
N SER A 67 -14.63 -13.18 -34.58
CA SER A 67 -14.41 -11.86 -35.20
C SER A 67 -13.12 -11.18 -34.71
N GLY A 68 -12.56 -11.64 -33.57
CA GLY A 68 -11.45 -10.99 -32.89
C GLY A 68 -11.85 -9.73 -32.10
N SER A 69 -13.16 -9.47 -31.93
CA SER A 69 -13.66 -8.38 -31.09
C SER A 69 -13.48 -8.66 -29.60
N PHE A 70 -13.31 -9.94 -29.24
CA PHE A 70 -13.01 -10.37 -27.88
C PHE A 70 -11.89 -11.41 -27.90
N VAL A 71 -10.77 -11.09 -27.27
CA VAL A 71 -9.65 -12.03 -27.09
C VAL A 71 -9.43 -12.22 -25.59
N PRO A 72 -9.88 -13.35 -25.01
CA PRO A 72 -9.91 -13.51 -23.56
C PRO A 72 -8.54 -13.42 -22.87
N LYS A 73 -7.45 -13.67 -23.62
CA LYS A 73 -6.06 -13.63 -23.12
C LYS A 73 -5.51 -12.21 -22.94
N ASP A 74 -6.13 -11.23 -23.59
CA ASP A 74 -5.62 -9.85 -23.70
C ASP A 74 -6.19 -8.93 -22.60
N ASN A 75 -7.05 -9.45 -21.71
CA ASN A 75 -7.70 -8.71 -20.63
C ASN A 75 -6.78 -8.55 -19.41
N LEU A 76 -5.85 -7.60 -19.46
CA LEU A 76 -4.97 -7.28 -18.33
C LEU A 76 -5.64 -6.26 -17.38
N PRO A 77 -5.87 -6.60 -16.11
CA PRO A 77 -6.39 -5.64 -15.14
C PRO A 77 -5.32 -4.61 -14.78
N LEU A 78 -5.48 -3.38 -15.24
CA LEU A 78 -4.54 -2.28 -14.95
C LEU A 78 -4.96 -1.45 -13.74
N GLY A 79 -6.24 -1.48 -13.39
CA GLY A 79 -6.80 -0.68 -12.31
C GLY A 79 -7.96 -1.39 -11.62
N LEU A 80 -8.12 -1.09 -10.34
CA LEU A 80 -9.18 -1.62 -9.48
C LEU A 80 -9.72 -0.49 -8.60
N GLU A 81 -11.02 -0.30 -8.60
CA GLU A 81 -11.71 0.64 -7.72
C GLU A 81 -12.89 -0.06 -7.04
N VAL A 82 -13.11 0.23 -5.76
CA VAL A 82 -14.23 -0.32 -4.98
C VAL A 82 -15.15 0.82 -4.61
N TRP A 83 -16.43 0.68 -4.98
CA TRP A 83 -17.47 1.64 -4.61
C TRP A 83 -18.71 0.91 -4.08
N ASN A 84 -19.06 1.22 -2.83
CA ASN A 84 -20.13 0.56 -2.09
C ASN A 84 -19.94 -0.98 -2.08
N SER A 85 -20.76 -1.69 -2.86
CA SER A 85 -20.77 -3.16 -2.98
C SER A 85 -20.35 -3.63 -4.38
N ARG A 86 -19.66 -2.77 -5.14
CA ARG A 86 -19.25 -3.03 -6.53
C ARG A 86 -17.75 -2.84 -6.68
N ILE A 87 -17.18 -3.63 -7.57
CA ILE A 87 -15.78 -3.56 -7.96
C ILE A 87 -15.74 -3.18 -9.43
N PHE A 88 -14.99 -2.13 -9.72
CA PHE A 88 -14.73 -1.65 -11.07
C PHE A 88 -13.30 -2.06 -11.43
N VAL A 89 -13.17 -2.75 -12.56
CA VAL A 89 -11.87 -3.22 -13.07
C VAL A 89 -11.63 -2.54 -14.41
N THR A 90 -10.49 -1.87 -14.54
CA THR A 90 -10.08 -1.25 -15.82
C THR A 90 -9.35 -2.28 -16.67
N LEU A 91 -9.90 -2.54 -17.86
CA LEU A 91 -9.33 -3.44 -18.86
C LEU A 91 -9.06 -2.64 -20.13
N PRO A 92 -7.79 -2.34 -20.47
CA PRO A 92 -7.48 -1.70 -21.73
C PRO A 92 -7.67 -2.69 -22.89
N PRO A 93 -8.03 -2.22 -24.09
CA PRO A 93 -7.82 -3.01 -25.30
C PRO A 93 -6.31 -3.17 -25.48
N LEU A 94 -5.79 -4.37 -25.23
CA LEU A 94 -4.38 -4.64 -25.43
C LEU A 94 -4.12 -4.97 -26.91
N GLU A 95 -3.70 -3.98 -27.69
CA GLU A 95 -3.15 -4.22 -29.03
C GLU A 95 -1.73 -4.80 -28.92
N VAL A 96 -1.58 -6.07 -28.55
CA VAL A 96 -0.35 -6.82 -28.85
C VAL A 96 -0.25 -6.95 -30.36
N TRP A 97 0.93 -6.71 -30.94
CA TRP A 97 1.24 -6.71 -32.38
C TRP A 97 0.22 -7.50 -33.23
N HIS A 98 -0.67 -6.78 -33.92
CA HIS A 98 -1.64 -7.36 -34.83
C HIS A 98 -1.08 -7.27 -36.27
N PRO A 99 -1.01 -8.37 -37.04
CA PRO A 99 -0.60 -8.34 -38.46
C PRO A 99 -1.45 -7.42 -39.35
N ARG A 100 -2.59 -6.93 -38.83
CA ARG A 100 -3.52 -6.01 -39.49
C ARG A 100 -3.26 -4.52 -39.18
N ASN A 101 -2.29 -4.18 -38.33
CA ASN A 101 -1.92 -2.79 -38.05
C ASN A 101 -0.46 -2.53 -38.46
N PRO A 102 -0.18 -2.26 -39.75
CA PRO A 102 1.18 -2.09 -40.26
C PRO A 102 1.86 -0.78 -39.81
N GLY A 103 1.22 0.01 -38.96
CA GLY A 103 1.66 1.37 -38.59
C GLY A 103 2.56 1.47 -37.36
N HIS A 104 2.77 0.39 -36.59
CA HIS A 104 3.66 0.46 -35.42
C HIS A 104 5.08 0.02 -35.80
N ASN A 105 5.88 0.99 -36.26
CA ASN A 105 7.33 0.83 -36.34
C ASN A 105 7.93 0.98 -34.92
N PRO A 106 8.92 0.16 -34.51
CA PRO A 106 9.61 0.30 -33.23
C PRO A 106 10.32 1.64 -33.05
#